data_AF-A0A934EJF6-F1
#
_entry.id   AF-A0A934EJF6-F1
#
_cell.length_a   1.000
_cell.length_b   1.000
_cell.length_c   1.000
_cell.angle_alpha   90.00
_cell.angle_beta   90.00
_cell.angle_gamma   90.00
#
_symmetry.space_group_name_H-M   'P 1'
#
loop_
_entity.id
_entity.type
_entity.pdbx_description
1 polymer ?
#
loop_
_entity_poly.entity_id
_entity_poly.type
_entity_poly.pdbx_seq_one_letter_code
_entity_poly.pdbx_strand_id
1 'polypeptide(L)'
;MGALETYTLPYRLVSSPGRELLQEERYFGSWIKVINGFNDWLTCLTGELQIPDLWATISGDTQLIKLAADQDNRPFTPDDQLQFKKALDEIKAYLIKSHNLTGARLETVEGRLSYLEEAVTRMGRKDVIHIAIGALANIATGLLLDADGTRELFRFAGQIFKQLLGNVYYLVGPH
;
A
#
# COMPACT_ATOMS: atom_id res chain seq x y z
N MET A 1 50.12 -6.80 46.69
CA MET A 1 50.38 -6.25 45.33
C MET A 1 49.76 -7.23 44.35
N GLY A 2 48.58 -7.05 43.76
CA GLY A 2 47.84 -5.83 43.47
C GLY A 2 47.82 -5.59 41.96
N ALA A 3 47.20 -6.48 41.19
CA ALA A 3 46.82 -6.23 39.80
C ALA A 3 45.48 -6.92 39.56
N LEU A 4 44.39 -6.17 39.79
CA LEU A 4 43.07 -6.54 39.29
C LEU A 4 43.09 -6.22 37.81
N GLU A 5 43.25 -7.24 36.95
CA GLU A 5 42.91 -7.12 35.54
C GLU A 5 41.42 -6.80 35.47
N THR A 6 41.09 -5.54 35.22
CA THR A 6 39.74 -5.13 34.89
C THR A 6 39.43 -5.69 33.50
N TYR A 7 38.82 -6.87 33.46
CA TYR A 7 38.14 -7.37 32.27
C TYR A 7 36.99 -6.42 31.94
N THR A 8 37.25 -5.45 31.06
CA THR A 8 36.20 -4.61 30.48
C THR A 8 35.37 -5.52 29.59
N LEU A 9 34.28 -6.07 30.12
CA LEU A 9 33.37 -6.91 29.35
C LEU A 9 32.91 -6.12 28.11
N PRO A 10 33.03 -6.69 26.89
CA PRO A 10 32.62 -6.00 25.68
C PRO A 10 31.11 -5.75 25.75
N TYR A 11 30.72 -4.50 25.57
CA TYR A 11 29.31 -4.13 25.63
C TYR A 11 28.56 -4.77 24.45
N ARG A 12 27.41 -5.37 24.74
CA ARG A 12 26.61 -6.13 23.77
C ARG A 12 25.31 -5.38 23.46
N LEU A 13 25.03 -5.20 22.18
CA LEU A 13 23.71 -4.80 21.70
C LEU A 13 23.03 -6.04 21.10
N VAL A 14 21.82 -6.33 21.57
CA VAL A 14 20.94 -7.35 20.98
C VAL A 14 19.74 -6.60 20.44
N SER A 15 19.57 -6.62 19.12
CA SER A 15 18.41 -6.03 18.45
C SER A 15 17.67 -7.11 17.66
N SER A 16 16.34 -7.01 17.63
CA SER A 16 15.49 -7.82 16.78
C SER A 16 14.36 -6.94 16.21
N PRO A 17 14.05 -7.02 14.90
CA PRO A 17 12.92 -6.32 14.31
C PRO A 17 11.55 -6.95 14.67
N GLY A 18 11.53 -8.07 15.40
CA GLY A 18 10.29 -8.72 15.84
C GLY A 18 10.48 -9.74 16.96
N ARG A 19 9.38 -10.17 17.58
CA ARG A 19 9.43 -11.11 18.73
C ARG A 19 10.03 -12.48 18.39
N GLU A 20 10.07 -12.85 17.10
CA GLU A 20 10.39 -14.22 16.64
C GLU A 20 11.47 -14.29 15.52
N LEU A 21 12.23 -13.22 15.23
CA LEU A 21 13.22 -13.18 14.14
C LEU A 21 14.66 -12.93 14.60
N LEU A 22 15.60 -13.21 13.68
CA LEU A 22 17.07 -13.24 13.83
C LEU A 22 17.62 -12.15 14.77
N GLN A 23 18.22 -12.60 15.88
CA GLN A 23 18.98 -11.74 16.77
C GLN A 23 20.30 -11.36 16.09
N GLU A 24 20.51 -10.07 15.86
CA GLU A 24 21.82 -9.57 15.48
C GLU A 24 22.59 -9.21 16.75
N GLU A 25 23.73 -9.88 16.97
CA GLU A 25 24.64 -9.58 18.06
C GLU A 25 25.82 -8.79 17.53
N ARG A 26 25.96 -7.53 17.95
CA ARG A 26 27.17 -6.74 17.68
C ARG A 26 27.96 -6.50 18.97
N TYR A 27 29.23 -6.86 18.92
CA TYR A 27 30.20 -6.61 19.99
C TYR A 27 30.84 -5.24 19.79
N PHE A 28 30.67 -4.37 20.78
CA PHE A 28 31.23 -3.02 20.75
C PHE A 28 32.31 -2.89 21.83
N GLY A 29 33.53 -2.56 21.39
CA GLY A 29 34.67 -2.32 22.29
C GLY A 29 34.59 -1.03 23.12
N SER A 30 33.53 -0.22 22.96
CA SER A 30 33.30 0.98 23.77
C SER A 30 31.82 1.30 23.87
N TRP A 31 31.42 1.90 25.00
CA TRP A 31 30.05 2.33 25.26
C TRP A 31 29.53 3.34 24.22
N ILE A 32 30.39 4.22 23.72
CA ILE A 32 30.04 5.18 22.65
C ILE A 32 29.59 4.46 21.38
N LYS A 33 30.23 3.34 21.02
CA LYS A 33 29.84 2.55 19.84
C LYS A 33 28.51 1.83 20.05
N VAL A 34 28.18 1.44 21.28
CA VAL A 34 26.86 0.88 21.63
C VAL A 34 25.76 1.90 21.44
N ILE A 35 25.96 3.14 21.93
CA ILE A 35 24.98 4.23 21.77
C ILE A 35 24.75 4.52 20.29
N ASN A 36 25.82 4.56 19.48
CA ASN A 36 25.68 4.76 18.04
C ASN A 36 24.89 3.62 17.38
N GLY A 37 25.21 2.36 17.69
CA GLY A 37 24.46 1.21 17.16
C GLY A 37 23.00 1.20 17.59
N PHE A 38 22.70 1.66 18.81
CA PHE A 38 21.33 1.82 19.29
C PHE A 38 20.57 2.92 18.53
N ASN A 39 21.21 4.06 18.24
CA ASN A 39 20.61 5.14 17.44
C ASN A 39 20.37 4.73 15.99
N ASP A 40 21.30 3.97 15.39
CA ASP A 40 21.14 3.41 14.05
C ASP A 40 19.94 2.44 14.03
N TRP A 41 19.85 1.55 15.02
CA TRP A 41 18.71 0.64 15.16
C TRP A 41 17.39 1.38 15.37
N LEU A 42 17.34 2.42 16.21
CA LEU A 42 16.16 3.25 16.40
C LEU A 42 15.72 3.93 15.11
N THR A 43 16.68 4.37 14.30
CA THR A 43 16.41 5.01 13.00
C THR A 43 15.79 4.00 12.03
N CYS A 44 16.33 2.77 11.96
CA CYS A 44 15.76 1.69 11.18
C CYS A 44 14.35 1.31 11.67
N LEU A 45 14.18 1.12 12.98
CA LEU A 45 12.88 0.77 13.58
C LEU A 45 11.83 1.85 13.36
N THR A 46 12.21 3.12 13.49
CA THR A 46 11.31 4.25 13.21
C THR A 46 10.88 4.24 11.74
N GLY A 47 11.80 3.92 10.82
CA GLY A 47 11.47 3.72 9.41
C GLY A 47 10.50 2.55 9.20
N GLU A 48 10.76 1.40 9.80
CA GLU A 48 9.90 0.21 9.70
C GLU A 48 8.50 0.44 10.26
N LEU A 49 8.37 1.12 11.41
CA LEU A 49 7.08 1.49 12.00
C LEU A 49 6.30 2.49 11.15
N GLN A 50 6.96 3.23 10.27
CA GLN A 50 6.31 4.13 9.31
C GLN A 50 5.94 3.43 8.00
N ILE A 51 6.42 2.21 7.76
CA ILE A 51 5.95 1.42 6.62
C ILE A 51 4.47 1.07 6.88
N PRO A 52 3.56 1.43 5.97
CA PRO A 52 2.15 1.10 6.13
C PRO A 52 1.96 -0.40 6.21
N ASP A 53 1.20 -0.87 7.20
CA ASP A 53 0.57 -2.18 7.08
C ASP A 53 -0.56 -2.08 6.03
N LEU A 54 -0.18 -2.35 4.77
CA LEU A 54 -1.09 -2.36 3.64
C LEU A 54 -2.23 -3.37 3.86
N TRP A 55 -1.96 -4.48 4.55
CA TRP A 55 -2.97 -5.50 4.81
C TRP A 55 -3.94 -5.04 5.89
N ALA A 56 -3.47 -4.40 6.96
CA ALA A 56 -4.35 -3.76 7.95
C ALA A 56 -5.21 -2.65 7.30
N THR A 57 -4.64 -1.91 6.34
CA THR A 57 -5.36 -0.87 5.60
C THR A 57 -6.47 -1.44 4.72
N ILE A 58 -6.16 -2.47 3.93
CA ILE A 58 -7.11 -3.16 3.07
C ILE A 58 -8.20 -3.88 3.88
N SER A 59 -7.86 -4.43 5.05
CA SER A 59 -8.83 -5.08 5.94
C SER A 59 -9.66 -4.08 6.76
N GLY A 60 -9.18 -2.86 6.97
CA GLY A 60 -9.93 -1.76 7.59
C GLY A 60 -10.95 -1.12 6.64
N ASP A 61 -10.58 -0.91 5.38
CA ASP A 61 -11.46 -0.33 4.35
C ASP A 61 -11.89 -1.37 3.31
N THR A 62 -12.84 -2.21 3.72
CA THR A 62 -13.33 -3.37 2.95
C THR A 62 -14.27 -3.01 1.79
N GLN A 63 -14.45 -1.73 1.45
CA GLN A 63 -15.45 -1.33 0.44
C GLN A 63 -15.21 -1.99 -0.93
N LEU A 64 -13.96 -1.99 -1.42
CA LEU A 64 -13.62 -2.63 -2.69
C LEU A 64 -13.77 -4.15 -2.64
N ILE A 65 -13.42 -4.76 -1.51
CA ILE A 65 -13.55 -6.21 -1.31
C ILE A 65 -15.03 -6.62 -1.30
N LYS A 66 -15.86 -5.88 -0.56
CA LYS A 66 -17.31 -6.08 -0.51
C LYS A 66 -17.92 -5.88 -1.89
N LEU A 67 -17.52 -4.84 -2.61
CA LEU A 67 -17.97 -4.58 -3.96
C LEU A 67 -17.65 -5.75 -4.90
N ALA A 68 -16.42 -6.28 -4.85
CA ALA A 68 -16.03 -7.45 -5.63
C ALA A 68 -16.81 -8.72 -5.24
N ALA A 69 -17.19 -8.86 -3.97
CA ALA A 69 -18.02 -9.97 -3.51
C ALA A 69 -19.46 -9.87 -4.02
N ASP A 70 -20.02 -8.67 -4.07
CA ASP A 70 -21.40 -8.38 -4.48
C ASP A 70 -21.59 -8.35 -6.01
N GLN A 71 -20.51 -8.20 -6.79
CA GLN A 71 -20.56 -8.19 -8.25
C GLN A 71 -20.63 -9.59 -8.86
N ASP A 72 -21.43 -9.71 -9.91
CA ASP A 72 -21.33 -10.83 -10.85
C ASP A 72 -20.11 -10.68 -11.77
N ASN A 73 -19.55 -11.80 -12.25
CA ASN A 73 -18.37 -11.75 -13.11
C ASN A 73 -18.74 -11.59 -14.60
N ARG A 74 -19.83 -10.90 -14.90
CA ARG A 74 -20.21 -10.62 -16.30
C ARG A 74 -19.21 -9.64 -16.94
N PRO A 75 -19.08 -9.66 -18.27
CA PRO A 75 -18.29 -8.66 -18.99
C PRO A 75 -18.82 -7.23 -18.76
N PHE A 76 -17.93 -6.24 -18.90
CA PHE A 76 -18.35 -4.84 -18.97
C PHE A 76 -19.04 -4.54 -20.29
N THR A 77 -20.15 -3.80 -20.25
CA THR A 77 -20.74 -3.20 -21.45
C THR A 77 -19.90 -2.01 -21.93
N PRO A 78 -20.03 -1.57 -23.18
CA PRO A 78 -19.31 -0.39 -23.67
C PRO A 78 -19.54 0.87 -22.81
N ASP A 79 -20.76 1.06 -22.31
CA ASP A 79 -21.07 2.17 -21.41
C ASP A 79 -20.37 2.00 -20.05
N ASP A 80 -20.33 0.79 -19.50
CA ASP A 80 -19.59 0.55 -18.26
C ASP A 80 -18.09 0.79 -18.43
N GLN A 81 -17.51 0.40 -19.58
CA GLN A 81 -16.09 0.64 -19.89
C GLN A 81 -15.79 2.15 -19.93
N LEU A 82 -16.68 2.94 -20.53
CA LEU A 82 -16.54 4.40 -20.58
C LEU A 82 -16.62 5.02 -19.18
N GLN A 83 -17.56 4.57 -18.34
CA GLN A 83 -17.64 5.03 -16.95
C GLN A 83 -16.41 4.60 -16.16
N PHE A 84 -15.88 3.41 -16.40
CA PHE A 84 -14.72 2.89 -15.69
C PHE A 84 -13.47 3.68 -16.03
N LYS A 85 -13.32 4.08 -17.29
CA LYS A 85 -12.27 4.99 -17.71
C LYS A 85 -12.36 6.33 -16.95
N LYS A 86 -13.55 6.94 -16.87
CA LYS A 86 -13.74 8.18 -16.09
C LYS A 86 -13.38 8.01 -14.61
N ALA A 87 -13.75 6.87 -14.02
CA ALA A 87 -13.37 6.54 -12.65
C ALA A 87 -11.84 6.48 -12.47
N LEU A 88 -11.12 5.89 -13.41
CA LEU A 88 -9.65 5.86 -13.37
C LEU A 88 -9.04 7.26 -13.57
N ASP A 89 -9.61 8.09 -14.45
CA ASP A 89 -9.20 9.48 -14.64
C ASP A 89 -9.39 10.31 -13.36
N GLU A 90 -10.47 10.08 -12.62
CA GLU A 90 -10.72 10.73 -11.32
C GLU A 90 -9.68 10.31 -10.26
N ILE A 91 -9.36 9.01 -10.18
CA ILE A 91 -8.29 8.48 -9.30
C ILE A 91 -6.95 9.12 -9.67
N LYS A 92 -6.63 9.20 -10.97
CA LYS A 92 -5.40 9.85 -11.46
C LYS A 92 -5.34 11.31 -11.04
N ALA A 93 -6.42 12.06 -11.26
CA ALA A 93 -6.50 13.48 -10.92
C ALA A 93 -6.32 13.72 -9.41
N TYR A 94 -6.94 12.87 -8.58
CA TYR A 94 -6.73 12.88 -7.13
C TYR A 94 -5.26 12.67 -6.77
N LEU A 95 -4.62 11.65 -7.34
CA LEU A 95 -3.21 11.33 -7.05
C LEU A 95 -2.26 12.47 -7.46
N ILE A 96 -2.46 13.06 -8.64
CA ILE A 96 -1.66 14.20 -9.13
C ILE A 96 -1.78 15.38 -8.16
N LYS A 97 -3.01 15.71 -7.74
CA LYS A 97 -3.29 16.84 -6.86
C LYS A 97 -2.76 16.64 -5.44
N SER A 98 -2.89 15.43 -4.90
CA SER A 98 -2.54 15.12 -3.50
C SER A 98 -1.04 14.91 -3.30
N HIS A 99 -0.32 14.43 -4.32
CA HIS A 99 1.09 14.02 -4.19
C HIS A 99 2.05 14.73 -5.15
N ASN A 100 1.59 15.77 -5.87
CA ASN A 100 2.39 16.55 -6.83
C ASN A 100 3.19 15.65 -7.80
N LEU A 101 2.51 14.66 -8.38
CA LEU A 101 3.16 13.62 -9.18
C LEU A 101 3.78 14.20 -10.45
N THR A 102 5.07 13.94 -10.64
CA THR A 102 5.83 14.34 -11.83
C THR A 102 6.84 13.25 -12.23
N GLY A 103 7.25 13.25 -13.50
CA GLY A 103 8.25 12.33 -14.03
C GLY A 103 7.92 10.84 -13.81
N ALA A 104 8.89 10.06 -13.34
CA ALA A 104 8.78 8.62 -13.17
C ALA A 104 7.63 8.17 -12.24
N ARG A 105 7.24 9.00 -11.26
CA ARG A 105 6.10 8.70 -10.37
C ARG A 105 4.77 8.78 -11.11
N LEU A 106 4.62 9.76 -11.99
CA LEU A 106 3.43 9.90 -12.82
C LEU A 106 3.33 8.76 -13.83
N GLU A 107 4.43 8.42 -14.51
CA GLU A 107 4.49 7.30 -15.46
C GLU A 107 4.12 5.97 -14.79
N THR A 108 4.57 5.75 -13.55
CA THR A 108 4.20 4.55 -12.78
C THR A 108 2.70 4.47 -12.56
N VAL A 109 2.06 5.57 -12.16
CA VAL A 109 0.60 5.62 -11.96
C VAL A 109 -0.14 5.41 -13.28
N GLU A 110 0.27 6.11 -14.34
CA GLU A 110 -0.35 5.99 -15.66
C GLU A 110 -0.28 4.57 -16.22
N GLY A 111 0.88 3.91 -16.11
CA GLY A 111 1.02 2.53 -16.57
C GLY A 111 0.10 1.55 -15.83
N ARG A 112 -0.11 1.75 -14.52
CA ARG A 112 -1.01 0.91 -13.73
C ARG A 112 -2.49 1.15 -14.06
N LEU A 113 -2.88 2.41 -14.24
CA LEU A 113 -4.27 2.75 -14.59
C LEU A 113 -4.59 2.32 -16.03
N SER A 114 -3.67 2.51 -16.98
CA SER A 114 -3.82 2.06 -18.37
C SER A 114 -3.98 0.54 -18.45
N TYR A 115 -3.25 -0.23 -17.65
CA TYR A 115 -3.45 -1.68 -17.57
C TYR A 115 -4.88 -2.05 -17.09
N LEU A 116 -5.47 -1.28 -16.18
CA LEU A 116 -6.85 -1.49 -15.75
C LEU A 116 -7.86 -1.14 -16.85
N GLU A 117 -7.63 -0.05 -17.61
CA GLU A 117 -8.44 0.29 -18.79
C GLU A 117 -8.44 -0.84 -19.83
N GLU A 118 -7.29 -1.45 -20.08
CA GLU A 118 -7.24 -2.60 -20.99
C GLU A 118 -7.96 -3.82 -20.39
N ALA A 119 -7.81 -4.06 -19.09
CA ALA A 119 -8.41 -5.21 -18.43
C ALA A 119 -9.95 -5.23 -18.54
N VAL A 120 -10.61 -4.07 -18.48
CA VAL A 120 -12.08 -4.00 -18.60
C VAL A 120 -12.63 -4.45 -19.95
N THR A 121 -11.80 -4.47 -20.99
CA THR A 121 -12.20 -4.94 -22.32
C THR A 121 -12.22 -6.46 -22.45
N ARG A 122 -11.48 -7.17 -21.58
CA ARG A 122 -11.22 -8.62 -21.69
C ARG A 122 -11.69 -9.44 -20.48
N MET A 123 -11.94 -8.80 -19.35
CA MET A 123 -12.23 -9.47 -18.08
C MET A 123 -13.60 -9.08 -17.53
N GLY A 124 -14.14 -9.96 -16.67
CA GLY A 124 -15.39 -9.69 -15.97
C GLY A 124 -15.22 -8.65 -14.85
N ARG A 125 -16.34 -8.05 -14.43
CA ARG A 125 -16.39 -6.99 -13.41
C ARG A 125 -15.68 -7.36 -12.12
N LYS A 126 -16.01 -8.54 -11.59
CA LYS A 126 -15.42 -9.03 -10.35
C LYS A 126 -13.89 -9.18 -10.47
N ASP A 127 -13.41 -9.75 -11.57
CA ASP A 127 -11.96 -9.97 -11.75
C ASP A 127 -11.20 -8.65 -11.88
N VAL A 128 -11.75 -7.69 -12.62
CA VAL A 128 -11.17 -6.36 -12.74
C VAL A 128 -11.05 -5.66 -11.39
N ILE A 129 -12.06 -5.77 -10.51
CA ILE A 129 -11.97 -5.14 -9.18
C ILE A 129 -10.84 -5.75 -8.34
N HIS A 130 -10.64 -7.07 -8.41
CA HIS A 130 -9.51 -7.72 -7.71
C HIS A 130 -8.16 -7.22 -8.25
N ILE A 131 -8.04 -7.07 -9.56
CA ILE A 131 -6.83 -6.50 -10.18
C ILE A 131 -6.66 -5.03 -9.79
N ALA A 132 -7.75 -4.25 -9.72
CA ALA A 132 -7.73 -2.86 -9.29
C ALA A 132 -7.20 -2.72 -7.85
N ILE A 133 -7.61 -3.59 -6.93
CA ILE A 133 -7.07 -3.64 -5.56
C ILE A 133 -5.54 -3.82 -5.59
N GLY A 134 -5.05 -4.78 -6.40
CA GLY A 134 -3.60 -5.01 -6.55
C GLY A 134 -2.86 -3.85 -7.22
N ALA A 135 -3.48 -3.19 -8.20
CA ALA A 135 -2.91 -2.02 -8.86
C ALA A 135 -2.81 -0.82 -7.90
N LEU A 136 -3.83 -0.58 -7.07
CA LEU A 136 -3.84 0.46 -6.05
C LEU A 136 -2.77 0.21 -4.97
N ALA A 137 -2.60 -1.04 -4.53
CA ALA A 137 -1.53 -1.42 -3.60
C ALA A 137 -0.14 -1.14 -4.18
N ASN A 138 0.06 -1.46 -5.47
CA ASN A 138 1.30 -1.15 -6.18
C ASN A 138 1.54 0.35 -6.35
N ILE A 139 0.48 1.14 -6.61
CA ILE A 139 0.58 2.61 -6.66
C ILE A 139 0.97 3.15 -5.30
N ALA A 140 0.30 2.72 -4.21
CA ALA A 140 0.63 3.16 -2.86
C ALA A 140 2.09 2.87 -2.51
N THR A 141 2.56 1.67 -2.85
CA THR A 141 3.96 1.27 -2.66
C THR A 141 4.92 2.08 -3.53
N GLY A 142 4.63 2.25 -4.82
CA GLY A 142 5.49 2.97 -5.76
C GLY A 142 5.59 4.47 -5.47
N LEU A 143 4.55 5.04 -4.86
CA LEU A 143 4.55 6.42 -4.38
C LEU A 143 5.10 6.59 -2.98
N LEU A 144 5.43 5.48 -2.28
CA LEU A 144 5.83 5.47 -0.87
C LEU A 144 4.82 6.21 0.01
N LEU A 145 3.53 5.95 -0.21
CA LEU A 145 2.47 6.52 0.63
C LEU A 145 2.62 5.99 2.05
N ASP A 146 2.35 6.84 3.04
CA ASP A 146 2.20 6.42 4.41
C ASP A 146 0.83 5.72 4.63
N ALA A 147 0.57 5.29 5.87
CA ALA A 147 -0.64 4.54 6.19
C ALA A 147 -1.92 5.37 5.97
N ASP A 148 -1.84 6.68 6.17
CA ASP A 148 -2.96 7.58 5.99
C ASP A 148 -3.22 7.81 4.48
N GLY A 149 -2.19 8.15 3.70
CA GLY A 149 -2.31 8.31 2.25
C GLY A 149 -2.76 7.03 1.54
N THR A 150 -2.31 5.86 2.00
CA THR A 150 -2.81 4.58 1.52
C THR A 150 -4.29 4.40 1.84
N ARG A 151 -4.70 4.64 3.10
CA ARG A 151 -6.12 4.56 3.49
C ARG A 151 -6.99 5.49 2.67
N GLU A 152 -6.55 6.73 2.44
CA GLU A 152 -7.31 7.70 1.65
C GLU A 152 -7.46 7.29 0.19
N LEU A 153 -6.40 6.76 -0.43
CA LEU A 153 -6.43 6.24 -1.79
C LEU A 153 -7.47 5.11 -1.93
N PHE A 154 -7.40 4.10 -1.04
CA PHE A 154 -8.32 2.96 -1.09
C PHE A 154 -9.76 3.38 -0.83
N ARG A 155 -9.98 4.29 0.14
CA ARG A 155 -11.29 4.87 0.43
C ARG A 155 -11.88 5.59 -0.78
N PHE A 156 -11.08 6.46 -1.40
CA PHE A 156 -11.50 7.26 -2.55
C PHE A 156 -11.83 6.37 -3.76
N ALA A 157 -10.96 5.41 -4.08
CA ALA A 157 -11.22 4.44 -5.13
C ALA A 157 -12.46 3.59 -4.84
N GLY A 158 -12.64 3.17 -3.58
CA GLY A 158 -13.85 2.48 -3.10
C GLY A 158 -15.14 3.23 -3.41
N GLN A 159 -15.17 4.52 -3.10
CA GLN A 159 -16.32 5.38 -3.35
C GLN A 159 -16.63 5.51 -4.85
N ILE A 160 -15.60 5.77 -5.67
CA ILE A 160 -15.76 5.91 -7.13
C ILE A 160 -16.28 4.61 -7.75
N PHE A 161 -15.65 3.47 -7.45
CA PHE A 161 -16.07 2.20 -8.03
C PHE A 161 -17.45 1.77 -7.53
N LYS A 162 -17.79 2.06 -6.27
CA LYS A 162 -19.15 1.82 -5.76
C LYS A 162 -20.18 2.69 -6.49
N GLN A 163 -19.89 3.95 -6.78
CA GLN A 163 -20.80 4.80 -7.55
C GLN A 163 -21.00 4.26 -8.96
N LEU A 164 -19.91 3.84 -9.62
CA LEU A 164 -19.95 3.26 -10.95
C LEU A 164 -20.83 2.00 -10.99
N LEU A 165 -20.58 1.04 -10.11
CA LEU A 165 -21.23 -0.26 -10.12
C LEU A 165 -22.59 -0.26 -9.41
N GLY A 166 -22.80 0.64 -8.45
CA GLY A 166 -24.06 0.85 -7.74
C GLY A 166 -25.13 1.50 -8.63
N ASN A 167 -24.74 2.41 -9.52
CA ASN A 167 -25.67 3.00 -10.49
C ASN A 167 -26.19 1.98 -11.52
N VAL A 168 -25.44 0.90 -11.78
CA VAL A 168 -25.86 -0.15 -12.73
C VAL A 168 -27.06 -0.94 -12.21
N TYR A 169 -27.26 -1.05 -10.89
CA TYR A 169 -28.44 -1.74 -10.34
C TYR A 169 -29.75 -0.94 -10.51
N TYR A 170 -29.69 0.37 -10.77
CA TYR A 170 -30.89 1.19 -11.00
C TYR A 170 -31.34 1.23 -12.46
N LEU A 171 -30.50 0.83 -13.42
CA LEU A 171 -30.86 0.80 -14.84
C LEU A 171 -31.24 -0.59 -15.35
N VAL A 172 -31.13 -1.62 -14.51
CA VAL A 172 -31.61 -2.98 -14.79
C VAL A 172 -32.68 -3.35 -13.75
N GLY A 173 -33.75 -2.57 -13.70
CA GLY A 173 -35.00 -2.95 -13.05
C GLY A 173 -35.78 -3.95 -13.91
N PRO A 174 -36.57 -4.87 -13.31
CA PRO A 174 -37.13 -6.02 -14.01
C PRO A 174 -38.23 -5.58 -14.99
N HIS A 175 -38.12 -6.04 -16.23
CA HIS A 175 -39.27 -6.23 -17.11
C HIS A 175 -39.73 -7.67 -16.99
#